data_AF-G4NDD9-F1
#
_entry.id   AF-G4NDD9-F1
#
_cell.length_a   1.000
_cell.length_b   1.000
_cell.length_c   1.000
_cell.angle_alpha   90.00
_cell.angle_beta   90.00
_cell.angle_gamma   90.00
#
_symmetry.space_group_name_H-M   'P 1'
#
loop_
_entity.id
_entity.type
_entity.pdbx_description
1 polymer ?
#
loop_
_entity_poly.entity_id
_entity_poly.type
_entity_poly.pdbx_seq_one_letter_code
_entity_poly.pdbx_strand_id
1 'polypeptide(L)'
;MQYSFILSTAMATYSLFSVSSARDPFKVSMPSVLYRVDVAPPREVGNDGIRGKDMVFTSNLMAARTAASKIHSSSKPRLGAYVYYIKTAGVEDLFAYTGDGGSSEIKEFRTSEGIPLAHIVKGEAIARDGQVIKTWDFTMPNRW
;
A
#
# COMPACT_ATOMS: atom_id res chain seq x y z
N MET A 1 28.56 70.56 37.58
CA MET A 1 27.78 69.55 38.30
C MET A 1 27.00 68.74 37.28
N GLN A 2 26.95 67.41 37.48
CA GLN A 2 25.81 66.54 37.17
C GLN A 2 25.82 65.66 35.89
N TYR A 3 25.95 64.36 36.20
CA TYR A 3 25.52 63.08 35.59
C TYR A 3 26.25 62.39 34.41
N SER A 4 26.97 61.35 34.84
CA SER A 4 27.40 60.09 34.22
C SER A 4 26.24 59.24 33.63
N PHE A 5 26.53 58.24 32.77
CA PHE A 5 26.46 56.77 33.03
C PHE A 5 25.46 56.13 32.02
N ILE A 6 25.56 54.94 31.39
CA ILE A 6 26.55 53.87 31.13
C ILE A 6 25.98 52.98 29.99
N LEU A 7 26.82 52.07 29.43
CA LEU A 7 26.60 50.61 29.11
C LEU A 7 25.28 50.17 28.45
N SER A 8 25.21 49.18 27.57
CA SER A 8 25.98 47.94 27.49
C SER A 8 25.63 47.19 26.19
N THR A 9 26.53 46.32 25.77
CA THR A 9 26.42 45.32 24.70
C THR A 9 25.29 44.33 24.97
N ALA A 10 24.51 43.98 23.94
CA ALA A 10 23.63 42.80 23.95
C ALA A 10 24.01 41.87 22.79
N MET A 11 24.49 40.67 23.10
CA MET A 11 24.56 39.56 22.16
C MET A 11 23.19 38.86 22.12
N ALA A 12 22.60 38.76 20.94
CA ALA A 12 21.41 37.94 20.73
C ALA A 12 21.85 36.56 20.21
N THR A 13 21.88 35.57 21.10
CA THR A 13 21.87 34.14 20.76
C THR A 13 20.49 33.77 20.23
N TYR A 14 20.37 33.59 18.91
CA TYR A 14 19.17 33.00 18.32
C TYR A 14 19.32 31.47 18.28
N SER A 15 18.76 30.80 19.29
CA SER A 15 18.43 29.37 19.20
C SER A 15 17.38 29.18 18.12
N LEU A 16 17.78 28.61 16.98
CA LEU A 16 16.85 28.12 15.98
C LEU A 16 16.35 26.76 16.45
N PHE A 17 15.15 26.75 17.00
CA PHE A 17 14.39 25.54 17.24
C PHE A 17 14.37 24.70 15.96
N SER A 18 14.82 23.45 16.04
CA SER A 18 14.58 22.44 15.01
C SER A 18 13.09 22.36 14.77
N VAL A 19 12.63 22.87 13.63
CA VAL A 19 11.25 22.72 13.20
C VAL A 19 11.06 21.25 12.82
N SER A 20 10.17 20.61 13.57
CA SER A 20 9.63 19.27 13.35
C SER A 20 9.35 19.00 11.86
N SER A 21 9.63 17.77 11.42
CA SER A 21 9.27 17.21 10.11
C SER A 21 7.90 17.71 9.65
N ALA A 22 7.88 18.68 8.73
CA ALA A 22 6.67 19.04 8.01
C ALA A 22 6.14 17.77 7.33
N ARG A 23 4.99 17.27 7.78
CA ARG A 23 4.25 16.26 7.03
C ARG A 23 3.81 16.93 5.74
N ASP A 24 4.43 16.52 4.64
CA ASP A 24 4.12 17.01 3.29
C ASP A 24 2.59 16.98 3.05
N PRO A 25 1.95 18.13 2.81
CA PRO A 25 0.50 18.23 2.63
C PRO A 25 -0.02 17.54 1.36
N PHE A 26 0.87 17.10 0.46
CA PHE A 26 0.53 16.30 -0.73
C PHE A 26 0.71 14.79 -0.50
N LYS A 27 1.15 14.37 0.70
CA LYS A 27 1.38 12.96 1.00
C LYS A 27 0.05 12.25 1.16
N VAL A 28 -0.37 11.56 0.10
CA VAL A 28 -1.52 10.65 0.10
C VAL A 28 -1.43 9.72 1.31
N SER A 29 -2.47 9.74 2.15
CA SER A 29 -2.54 8.87 3.33
C SER A 29 -2.57 7.41 2.89
N MET A 30 -1.66 6.59 3.44
CA MET A 30 -1.60 5.16 3.16
C MET A 30 -2.92 4.49 3.60
N PRO A 31 -3.65 3.82 2.69
CA PRO A 31 -4.83 3.03 3.05
C PRO A 31 -4.45 1.90 3.99
N SER A 32 -5.34 1.51 4.90
CA SER A 32 -5.11 0.37 5.82
C SER A 32 -5.05 -0.97 5.11
N VAL A 33 -5.70 -1.06 3.94
CA VAL A 33 -5.69 -2.23 3.07
C VAL A 33 -5.44 -1.79 1.64
N LEU A 34 -4.51 -2.48 0.98
CA LEU A 34 -4.29 -2.41 -0.46
C LEU A 34 -4.70 -3.73 -1.12
N TYR A 35 -5.13 -3.64 -2.37
CA TYR A 35 -5.54 -4.77 -3.18
C TYR A 35 -4.53 -5.01 -4.28
N ARG A 36 -4.17 -6.27 -4.48
CA ARG A 36 -3.27 -6.68 -5.55
C ARG A 36 -3.94 -7.74 -6.40
N VAL A 37 -3.86 -7.57 -7.72
CA VAL A 37 -4.24 -8.62 -8.65
C VAL A 37 -3.01 -9.47 -8.95
N ASP A 38 -3.14 -10.79 -8.83
CA ASP A 38 -2.07 -11.72 -9.15
C ASP A 38 -2.61 -13.01 -9.79
N VAL A 39 -1.78 -13.66 -10.59
CA VAL A 39 -2.08 -14.96 -11.20
C VAL A 39 -1.64 -16.12 -10.31
N ALA A 40 -0.73 -15.86 -9.36
CA ALA A 40 -0.26 -16.86 -8.40
C ALA A 40 -1.45 -17.37 -7.57
N PRO A 41 -1.64 -18.70 -7.44
CA PRO A 41 -2.74 -19.27 -6.68
C PRO A 41 -2.53 -19.11 -5.17
N PRO A 42 -3.62 -19.14 -4.37
CA PRO A 42 -3.57 -18.95 -2.92
C PRO A 42 -2.63 -19.90 -2.19
N ARG A 43 -2.44 -21.12 -2.70
CA ARG A 43 -1.51 -22.10 -2.14
C ARG A 43 -0.06 -21.66 -2.24
N GLU A 44 0.33 -21.02 -3.35
CA GLU A 44 1.68 -20.51 -3.55
C GLU A 44 1.90 -19.28 -2.66
N VAL A 45 0.96 -18.35 -2.69
CA VAL A 45 0.98 -17.14 -1.87
C VAL A 45 0.98 -17.48 -0.37
N GLY A 46 0.24 -18.51 0.03
CA GLY A 46 0.16 -19.00 1.42
C GLY A 46 1.44 -19.65 1.94
N ASN A 47 2.37 -20.06 1.06
CA ASN A 47 3.68 -20.57 1.47
C ASN A 47 4.73 -19.46 1.50
N ASP A 48 4.75 -18.63 0.46
CA ASP A 48 5.91 -17.82 0.12
C ASP A 48 5.66 -16.31 0.22
N GLY A 49 4.43 -15.90 0.53
CA GLY A 49 3.96 -14.53 0.36
C GLY A 49 3.84 -14.18 -1.13
N ILE A 50 3.89 -12.89 -1.44
CA ILE A 50 3.86 -12.43 -2.83
C ILE A 50 5.26 -11.97 -3.21
N ARG A 51 5.85 -12.64 -4.20
CA ARG A 51 7.19 -12.33 -4.71
C ARG A 51 7.09 -11.61 -6.04
N GLY A 52 7.99 -10.67 -6.28
CA GLY A 52 8.08 -9.94 -7.55
C GLY A 52 8.74 -8.58 -7.38
N LYS A 53 9.01 -7.93 -8.51
CA LYS A 53 9.47 -6.54 -8.60
C LYS A 53 8.41 -5.71 -9.30
N ASP A 54 8.45 -4.39 -9.12
CA ASP A 54 7.58 -3.42 -9.79
C ASP A 54 6.08 -3.74 -9.68
N MET A 55 5.69 -4.18 -8.50
CA MET A 55 4.36 -4.67 -8.24
C MET A 55 3.39 -3.53 -7.97
N VAL A 56 2.23 -3.52 -8.63
CA VAL A 56 1.21 -2.49 -8.49
C VAL A 56 0.07 -2.95 -7.59
N PHE A 57 -0.37 -2.05 -6.72
CA PHE A 57 -1.44 -2.22 -5.76
C PHE A 57 -2.42 -1.07 -5.91
N THR A 58 -3.68 -1.33 -5.63
CA THR A 58 -4.74 -0.31 -5.68
C THR A 58 -5.45 -0.20 -4.34
N SER A 59 -5.87 1.01 -3.98
CA SER A 59 -6.75 1.23 -2.83
C SER A 59 -8.21 0.86 -3.09
N ASN A 60 -8.58 0.53 -4.33
CA ASN A 60 -9.97 0.32 -4.72
C ASN A 60 -10.24 -1.16 -5.07
N LEU A 61 -11.08 -1.81 -4.25
CA LEU A 61 -11.44 -3.22 -4.43
C LEU A 61 -12.18 -3.48 -5.75
N MET A 62 -13.07 -2.58 -6.15
CA MET A 62 -13.85 -2.77 -7.38
C MET A 62 -12.97 -2.67 -8.61
N ALA A 63 -12.01 -1.74 -8.60
CA ALA A 63 -10.98 -1.65 -9.63
C ALA A 63 -10.13 -2.93 -9.69
N ALA A 64 -9.69 -3.46 -8.54
CA ALA A 64 -8.94 -4.71 -8.48
C ALA A 64 -9.71 -5.91 -9.05
N ARG A 65 -10.98 -6.09 -8.65
CA ARG A 65 -11.84 -7.18 -9.17
C ARG A 65 -12.08 -7.04 -10.68
N THR A 66 -12.33 -5.82 -11.14
CA THR A 66 -12.52 -5.51 -12.58
C THR A 66 -11.25 -5.78 -13.38
N ALA A 67 -10.07 -5.48 -12.83
CA ALA A 67 -8.81 -5.82 -13.46
C ALA A 67 -8.58 -7.34 -13.46
N ALA A 68 -8.87 -8.03 -12.36
CA ALA A 68 -8.72 -9.48 -12.24
C ALA A 68 -9.61 -10.26 -13.22
N SER A 69 -10.84 -9.80 -13.48
CA SER A 69 -11.74 -10.48 -14.42
C SER A 69 -11.27 -10.41 -15.88
N LYS A 70 -10.47 -9.40 -16.22
CA LYS A 70 -9.91 -9.19 -17.57
C LYS A 70 -8.65 -10.03 -17.86
N ILE A 71 -8.04 -10.64 -16.84
CA ILE A 71 -6.84 -11.47 -17.02
C ILE A 71 -7.26 -12.86 -17.48
N HIS A 72 -6.70 -13.33 -18.60
CA HIS A 72 -7.05 -14.62 -19.16
C HIS A 72 -6.10 -15.71 -18.68
N SER A 73 -6.61 -16.64 -17.86
CA SER A 73 -5.94 -17.92 -17.63
C SER A 73 -6.24 -18.88 -18.79
N SER A 74 -5.19 -19.35 -19.48
CA SER A 74 -5.30 -20.35 -20.56
C SER A 74 -5.68 -21.73 -20.02
N SER A 75 -5.28 -22.06 -18.79
CA SER A 75 -5.55 -23.35 -18.14
C SER A 75 -6.91 -23.43 -17.45
N LYS A 76 -7.56 -22.28 -17.17
CA LYS A 76 -8.88 -22.20 -16.53
C LYS A 76 -9.76 -21.19 -17.27
N PRO A 77 -10.55 -21.62 -18.27
CA PRO A 77 -11.26 -20.71 -19.18
C PRO A 77 -12.32 -19.84 -18.51
N ARG A 78 -12.75 -20.17 -17.28
CA ARG A 78 -13.71 -19.39 -16.49
C ARG A 78 -13.07 -18.52 -15.40
N LEU A 79 -11.81 -18.78 -15.08
CA LEU A 79 -11.08 -18.00 -14.07
C LEU A 79 -10.43 -16.79 -14.74
N GLY A 80 -10.57 -15.64 -14.09
CA GLY A 80 -9.76 -14.47 -14.36
C GLY A 80 -8.40 -14.61 -13.65
N ALA A 81 -8.20 -13.79 -12.62
CA ALA A 81 -7.08 -13.84 -11.70
C ALA A 81 -7.54 -13.85 -10.22
N TYR A 82 -6.57 -13.75 -9.31
CA TYR A 82 -6.80 -13.66 -7.88
C TYR A 82 -6.63 -12.22 -7.40
N VAL A 83 -7.41 -11.82 -6.38
CA VAL A 83 -7.27 -10.54 -5.68
C VAL A 83 -6.84 -10.81 -4.26
N TYR A 84 -5.69 -10.27 -3.85
CA TYR A 84 -5.13 -10.39 -2.51
C TYR A 84 -5.27 -9.08 -1.73
N TYR A 85 -5.61 -9.22 -0.45
CA TYR A 85 -5.83 -8.13 0.50
C TYR A 85 -4.59 -7.99 1.35
N ILE A 86 -3.97 -6.82 1.31
CA ILE A 86 -2.68 -6.55 1.95
C ILE A 86 -2.88 -5.52 3.05
N LYS A 87 -2.61 -5.92 4.30
CA LYS A 87 -2.60 -5.01 5.45
C LYS A 87 -1.30 -4.21 5.44
N THR A 88 -1.43 -2.90 5.32
CA THR A 88 -0.29 -1.99 5.19
C THR A 88 0.39 -1.65 6.52
N ALA A 89 -0.31 -1.85 7.65
CA ALA A 89 0.24 -1.56 8.96
C ALA A 89 1.53 -2.35 9.22
N GLY A 90 2.64 -1.65 9.47
CA GLY A 90 3.96 -2.20 9.72
C GLY A 90 4.83 -2.43 8.47
N VAL A 91 4.33 -2.09 7.27
CA VAL A 91 5.03 -2.19 5.98
C VAL A 91 4.71 -0.98 5.08
N GLU A 92 4.30 0.15 5.67
CA GLU A 92 3.91 1.35 4.92
C GLU A 92 5.06 1.92 4.08
N ASP A 93 6.29 1.71 4.53
CA ASP A 93 7.54 2.11 3.87
C ASP A 93 7.84 1.32 2.58
N LEU A 94 7.28 0.12 2.43
CA LEU A 94 7.42 -0.67 1.21
C LEU A 94 6.70 -0.05 0.01
N PHE A 95 5.69 0.81 0.25
CA PHE A 95 4.78 1.29 -0.76
C PHE A 95 5.04 2.75 -1.12
N ALA A 96 5.36 2.99 -2.40
CA ALA A 96 5.41 4.32 -2.98
C ALA A 96 4.09 4.62 -3.71
N TYR A 97 3.47 5.76 -3.41
CA TYR A 97 2.33 6.24 -4.20
C TYR A 97 2.80 6.58 -5.62
N THR A 98 2.11 6.05 -6.64
CA THR A 98 2.49 6.25 -8.05
C THR A 98 1.53 7.13 -8.83
N GLY A 99 0.32 7.35 -8.32
CA GLY A 99 -0.68 8.19 -8.97
C GLY A 99 -2.09 7.63 -8.89
N ASP A 100 -2.98 8.21 -9.69
CA ASP A 100 -4.37 7.82 -9.81
C ASP A 100 -4.57 6.83 -10.96
N GLY A 101 -5.19 5.68 -10.70
CA GLY A 101 -5.49 4.60 -11.64
C GLY A 101 -6.66 4.91 -12.56
N GLY A 102 -6.58 6.04 -13.29
CA GLY A 102 -7.59 6.52 -14.24
C GLY A 102 -8.75 7.31 -13.61
N SER A 103 -8.85 7.37 -12.28
CA SER A 103 -9.76 8.22 -11.51
C SER A 103 -9.11 8.59 -10.18
N SER A 104 -9.38 9.80 -9.66
CA SER A 104 -8.87 10.28 -8.36
C SER A 104 -9.31 9.44 -7.15
N GLU A 105 -10.30 8.57 -7.34
CA GLU A 105 -10.77 7.61 -6.33
C GLU A 105 -9.95 6.31 -6.30
N ILE A 106 -9.17 6.04 -7.35
CA ILE A 106 -8.35 4.84 -7.49
C ILE A 106 -6.91 5.26 -7.26
N LYS A 107 -6.39 5.04 -6.06
CA LYS A 107 -4.98 5.34 -5.77
C LYS A 107 -4.13 4.12 -6.03
N GLU A 108 -3.05 4.29 -6.77
CA GLU A 108 -2.09 3.24 -7.07
C GLU A 108 -0.81 3.41 -6.25
N PHE A 109 -0.31 2.27 -5.80
CA PHE A 109 0.91 2.16 -5.01
C PHE A 109 1.79 1.10 -5.65
N ARG A 110 3.10 1.31 -5.61
CA ARG A 110 4.09 0.37 -6.14
C ARG A 110 5.06 -0.04 -5.05
N THR A 111 5.48 -1.30 -5.09
CA THR A 111 6.65 -1.76 -4.35
C THR A 111 7.59 -2.55 -5.26
N SER A 112 8.88 -2.48 -4.95
CA SER A 112 9.92 -3.30 -5.58
C SER A 112 10.29 -4.54 -4.74
N GLU A 113 9.69 -4.66 -3.56
CA GLU A 113 9.97 -5.71 -2.59
C GLU A 113 8.82 -6.71 -2.50
N GLY A 114 9.13 -7.95 -2.13
CA GLY A 114 8.10 -8.96 -1.89
C GLY A 114 7.20 -8.57 -0.71
N ILE A 115 5.93 -8.98 -0.75
CA ILE A 115 5.02 -8.81 0.39
C ILE A 115 5.08 -10.08 1.26
N PRO A 116 5.49 -9.96 2.54
CA PRO A 116 5.50 -11.10 3.45
C PRO A 116 4.08 -11.64 3.67
N LEU A 117 3.96 -12.96 3.84
CA LEU A 117 2.68 -13.63 4.11
C LEU A 117 1.91 -13.02 5.28
N ALA A 118 2.60 -12.58 6.34
CA ALA A 118 2.00 -11.97 7.53
C ALA A 118 1.13 -10.74 7.23
N HIS A 119 1.35 -10.08 6.09
CA HIS A 119 0.59 -8.90 5.66
C HIS A 119 -0.54 -9.26 4.69
N ILE A 120 -0.65 -10.51 4.25
CA ILE A 120 -1.71 -10.97 3.36
C ILE A 120 -2.82 -11.53 4.23
N VAL A 121 -3.99 -10.90 4.21
CA VAL A 121 -5.10 -11.28 5.11
C VAL A 121 -6.17 -12.11 4.43
N LYS A 122 -6.40 -11.88 3.12
CA LYS A 122 -7.47 -12.53 2.36
C LYS A 122 -7.10 -12.67 0.89
N GLY A 123 -7.60 -13.71 0.25
CA GLY A 123 -7.56 -13.90 -1.21
C GLY A 123 -8.94 -14.16 -1.79
N GLU A 124 -9.19 -13.71 -3.02
CA GLU A 124 -10.42 -13.97 -3.76
C GLU A 124 -10.09 -14.46 -5.18
N ALA A 125 -10.75 -15.53 -5.62
CA ALA A 125 -10.71 -15.97 -7.01
C ALA A 125 -11.82 -15.25 -7.77
N ILE A 126 -11.46 -14.52 -8.81
CA ILE A 126 -12.40 -13.74 -9.60
C ILE A 126 -12.66 -14.46 -10.93
N ALA A 127 -13.93 -14.69 -11.24
CA ALA A 127 -14.37 -15.19 -12.54
C ALA A 127 -14.24 -14.10 -13.61
N ARG A 128 -14.25 -14.52 -14.88
CA ARG A 128 -14.19 -13.59 -16.01
C ARG A 128 -15.39 -12.65 -16.11
N ASP A 129 -16.53 -13.03 -15.54
CA ASP A 129 -17.72 -12.18 -15.43
C ASP A 129 -17.66 -11.22 -14.22
N GLY A 130 -16.56 -11.22 -13.45
CA GLY A 130 -16.36 -10.38 -12.28
C GLY A 130 -16.89 -10.98 -10.98
N GLN A 131 -17.52 -12.16 -11.01
CA GLN A 131 -18.02 -12.80 -9.79
C GLN A 131 -16.89 -13.37 -8.93
N VAL A 132 -17.04 -13.28 -7.60
CA VAL A 132 -16.14 -13.95 -6.66
C VAL A 132 -16.53 -15.43 -6.59
N ILE A 133 -15.64 -16.31 -7.03
CA ILE A 133 -15.88 -17.76 -7.07
C ILE A 133 -15.55 -18.41 -5.73
N LYS A 134 -14.44 -17.99 -5.11
CA LYS A 134 -13.93 -18.58 -3.87
C LYS A 134 -13.11 -17.54 -3.10
N THR A 135 -13.12 -17.65 -1.79
CA THR A 135 -12.35 -16.80 -0.88
C THR A 135 -11.45 -17.65 0.03
N TRP A 136 -10.33 -17.06 0.44
CA TRP A 136 -9.38 -17.63 1.39
C TRP A 136 -9.07 -16.61 2.47
N ASP A 137 -8.93 -17.09 3.71
CA ASP A 137 -8.51 -16.31 4.86
C ASP A 137 -7.12 -16.79 5.28
N PHE A 138 -6.14 -15.89 5.21
CA PHE A 138 -4.74 -16.19 5.52
C PHE A 138 -4.38 -15.91 6.98
N THR A 139 -5.32 -15.38 7.76
CA THR A 139 -5.10 -15.07 9.18
C THR A 139 -5.28 -16.30 10.09
N MET A 140 -5.86 -17.38 9.56
CA MET A 140 -6.07 -18.62 10.30
C MET A 140 -5.05 -19.69 9.89
N PRO A 141 -4.30 -20.28 10.85
CA PRO A 141 -3.45 -21.42 10.54
C PRO A 141 -4.31 -22.61 10.05
N ASN A 142 -3.87 -23.26 8.96
CA ASN A 142 -4.39 -24.53 8.41
C ASN A 142 -5.74 -24.52 7.65
N ARG A 143 -6.12 -23.47 6.91
CA ARG A 143 -7.25 -23.52 5.96
C ARG A 143 -6.91 -22.96 4.58
N TRP A 144 -6.25 -23.73 3.71
CA TRP A 144 -6.01 -23.33 2.32
C TRP A 144 -6.10 -24.49 1.33
#